data_AF-A0A444ZJ04-F1
#
_entry.id   AF-A0A444ZJ04-F1
#
_cell.length_a   1.000
_cell.length_b   1.000
_cell.length_c   1.000
_cell.angle_alpha   90.00
_cell.angle_beta   90.00
_cell.angle_gamma   90.00
#
_symmetry.space_group_name_H-M   'P 1'
#
loop_
_entity.id
_entity.type
_entity.pdbx_description
1 polymer ?
#
loop_
_entity_poly.entity_id
_entity_poly.type
_entity_poly.pdbx_seq_one_letter_code
_entity_poly.pdbx_strand_id
1 'polypeptide(L)'
;MNRVKLINQKAWEYLEKWPKDAWTKAHFSELPKVDNICNNACESFNAKIKHDRGKPILTLAEEVRRIIMKSIVDNRKKLENYQGILPPVQQSRLEAMTALSSHWAPQWSGDEKEELYEVHGWPTNMVVDLGKHTCSCRFWQLTGMSCMYAISAIQDKNDKHAEDYCHDWLKMEAYRKTYCFNVNPVKGQDLWEKTPHPAPVPPPFKAKPGRPTKKRRREKDEQPTGSKTKMKRKYNPIRCMYCSEIGHNKRSCAKKKATEAEEHARQLQLQLALVAPAAEGAAPEATTVPAKPNSAAAPTQTPTVIDVSQCDSIPPTQETQQVISHM
;
A
#
# COMPACT_ATOMS: atom_id res chain seq x y z
N MET A 1 -14.07 -3.70 25.65
CA MET A 1 -13.84 -5.07 25.13
C MET A 1 -15.01 -6.02 25.33
N ASN A 2 -15.67 -6.02 26.50
CA ASN A 2 -16.79 -6.93 26.78
C ASN A 2 -17.93 -6.87 25.75
N ARG A 3 -18.28 -5.67 25.25
CA ARG A 3 -19.25 -5.51 24.16
C ARG A 3 -18.84 -6.24 22.86
N VAL A 4 -17.57 -6.20 22.49
CA VAL A 4 -17.06 -6.90 21.29
C VAL A 4 -17.13 -8.41 21.50
N LYS A 5 -16.77 -8.88 22.71
CA LYS A 5 -16.87 -10.30 23.09
C LYS A 5 -18.31 -10.83 23.01
N LEU A 6 -19.28 -10.03 23.45
CA LEU A 6 -20.72 -10.34 23.36
C LEU A 6 -21.21 -10.44 21.92
N ILE A 7 -20.73 -9.56 21.03
CA ILE A 7 -21.16 -9.55 19.62
C ILE A 7 -20.50 -10.67 18.82
N ASN A 8 -19.18 -10.86 18.98
CA ASN A 8 -18.43 -11.87 18.25
C ASN A 8 -17.17 -12.28 19.04
N GLN A 9 -17.25 -13.46 19.65
CA GLN A 9 -16.15 -14.00 20.44
C GLN A 9 -14.89 -14.26 19.62
N LYS A 10 -15.01 -14.79 18.39
CA LYS A 10 -13.83 -15.07 17.54
C LYS A 10 -13.10 -13.78 17.14
N ALA A 11 -13.84 -12.71 16.85
CA ALA A 11 -13.25 -11.41 16.56
C ALA A 11 -12.54 -10.83 17.79
N TRP A 12 -13.14 -10.99 18.98
CA TRP A 12 -12.53 -10.58 20.24
C TRP A 12 -11.22 -11.33 20.51
N GLU A 13 -11.21 -12.66 20.40
CA GLU A 13 -10.02 -13.50 20.56
C GLU A 13 -8.92 -13.14 19.55
N TYR A 14 -9.29 -12.76 18.32
CA TYR A 14 -8.33 -12.29 17.33
C TYR A 14 -7.72 -10.94 17.72
N LEU A 15 -8.55 -9.97 18.11
CA LEU A 15 -8.11 -8.62 18.46
C LEU A 15 -7.27 -8.60 19.74
N GLU A 16 -7.54 -9.50 20.67
CA GLU A 16 -6.77 -9.60 21.93
C GLU A 16 -5.32 -10.08 21.72
N LYS A 17 -5.01 -10.70 20.57
CA LYS A 17 -3.62 -11.06 20.21
C LYS A 17 -2.73 -9.85 19.95
N TRP A 18 -3.35 -8.70 19.63
CA TRP A 18 -2.63 -7.48 19.26
C TRP A 18 -2.70 -6.46 20.40
N PRO A 19 -1.63 -5.70 20.63
CA PRO A 19 -1.62 -4.67 21.66
C PRO A 19 -2.67 -3.60 21.30
N LYS A 20 -3.38 -3.09 22.31
CA LYS A 20 -4.60 -2.28 22.11
C LYS A 20 -4.31 -0.92 21.46
N ASP A 21 -3.10 -0.40 21.67
CA ASP A 21 -2.58 0.81 21.04
C ASP A 21 -2.38 0.67 19.52
N ALA A 22 -2.32 -0.56 18.98
CA ALA A 22 -2.20 -0.79 17.54
C ALA A 22 -3.54 -0.69 16.78
N TRP A 23 -4.68 -0.85 17.44
CA TRP A 23 -5.97 -1.00 16.75
C TRP A 23 -7.16 -0.27 17.39
N THR A 24 -7.04 0.25 18.62
CA THR A 24 -8.13 0.95 19.31
C THR A 24 -7.78 2.41 19.62
N LYS A 25 -8.53 3.37 19.06
CA LYS A 25 -8.33 4.82 19.28
C LYS A 25 -8.20 5.21 20.76
N ALA A 26 -8.95 4.55 21.65
CA ALA A 26 -8.90 4.81 23.09
C ALA A 26 -7.53 4.56 23.74
N HIS A 27 -6.65 3.79 23.09
CA HIS A 27 -5.31 3.45 23.56
C HIS A 27 -4.20 4.02 22.66
N PHE A 28 -4.55 4.83 21.65
CA PHE A 28 -3.54 5.43 20.79
C PHE A 28 -2.69 6.43 21.55
N SER A 29 -1.43 6.53 21.14
CA SER A 29 -0.53 7.56 21.63
C SER A 29 -1.06 8.93 21.25
N GLU A 30 -0.93 9.88 22.17
CA GLU A 30 -1.31 11.28 21.96
C GLU A 30 -0.20 12.07 21.26
N LEU A 31 0.97 11.47 21.05
CA LEU A 31 2.09 12.11 20.34
C LEU A 31 1.71 12.45 18.89
N PRO A 32 1.28 11.49 18.03
CA PRO A 32 0.81 11.83 16.70
C PRO A 32 -0.53 12.56 16.80
N LYS A 33 -0.59 13.82 16.32
CA LYS A 33 -1.84 14.59 16.21
C LYS A 33 -2.66 14.20 14.97
N VAL A 34 -2.90 12.90 14.83
CA VAL A 34 -3.51 12.28 13.66
C VAL A 34 -4.47 11.18 14.10
N ASP A 35 -5.74 11.30 13.73
CA ASP A 35 -6.78 10.32 14.08
C ASP A 35 -7.04 9.27 12.99
N ASN A 36 -6.18 9.21 11.97
CA ASN A 36 -6.24 8.24 10.88
C ASN A 36 -5.74 6.87 11.36
N ILE A 37 -6.63 5.89 11.37
CA ILE A 37 -6.29 4.47 11.63
C ILE A 37 -5.90 3.74 10.34
N CYS A 38 -6.22 4.31 9.18
CA CYS A 38 -6.22 3.58 7.92
C CYS A 38 -4.98 3.83 7.07
N ASN A 39 -4.69 2.87 6.19
CA ASN A 39 -3.63 2.87 5.20
C ASN A 39 -3.74 3.96 4.10
N ASN A 40 -4.49 5.04 4.34
CA ASN A 40 -4.83 6.06 3.37
C ASN A 40 -3.58 6.69 2.73
N ALA A 41 -2.51 6.88 3.51
CA ALA A 41 -1.24 7.39 3.00
C ALA A 41 -0.61 6.44 1.97
N CYS A 42 -0.50 5.14 2.29
CA CYS A 42 0.08 4.19 1.34
C CYS A 42 -0.87 3.91 0.17
N GLU A 43 -2.19 3.92 0.36
CA GLU A 43 -3.16 3.79 -0.73
C GLU A 43 -3.05 4.96 -1.71
N SER A 44 -3.00 6.18 -1.19
CA SER A 44 -2.81 7.40 -1.99
C SER A 44 -1.48 7.37 -2.75
N PHE A 45 -0.39 6.98 -2.08
CA PHE A 45 0.91 6.83 -2.71
C PHE A 45 0.90 5.74 -3.80
N ASN A 46 0.40 4.55 -3.48
CA ASN A 46 0.30 3.42 -4.41
C ASN A 46 -0.57 3.73 -5.63
N ALA A 47 -1.63 4.53 -5.45
CA ALA A 47 -2.45 5.01 -6.54
C ALA A 47 -1.65 5.96 -7.45
N LYS A 48 -0.85 6.85 -6.86
CA LYS A 48 -0.01 7.82 -7.61
C LYS A 48 1.06 7.13 -8.45
N ILE A 49 1.77 6.14 -7.89
CA ILE A 49 2.87 5.44 -8.59
C ILE A 49 2.40 4.23 -9.41
N LYS A 50 1.09 4.02 -9.55
CA LYS A 50 0.51 2.80 -10.14
C LYS A 50 1.01 2.50 -11.55
N HIS A 51 1.28 3.54 -12.33
CA HIS A 51 1.78 3.43 -13.71
C HIS A 51 3.31 3.29 -13.75
N ASP A 52 4.02 3.83 -12.76
CA ASP A 52 5.48 3.89 -12.72
C ASP A 52 6.10 2.67 -12.05
N ARG A 53 5.37 1.97 -11.18
CA ARG A 53 5.84 0.77 -10.46
C ARG A 53 6.32 -0.39 -11.35
N GLY A 54 6.01 -0.36 -12.64
CA GLY A 54 6.46 -1.34 -13.62
C GLY A 54 7.68 -0.90 -14.42
N LYS A 55 8.18 0.32 -14.23
CA LYS A 55 9.34 0.88 -14.90
C LYS A 55 10.64 0.41 -14.20
N PRO A 56 11.81 0.49 -14.86
CA PRO A 56 13.10 0.26 -14.22
C PRO A 56 13.27 1.10 -12.95
N ILE A 57 14.04 0.61 -11.98
CA ILE A 57 14.17 1.22 -10.64
C ILE A 57 14.61 2.70 -10.70
N LEU A 58 15.55 3.03 -11.60
CA LEU A 58 16.02 4.40 -11.80
C LEU A 58 14.91 5.30 -12.33
N THR A 59 14.12 4.82 -13.28
CA THR A 59 12.98 5.56 -13.82
C THR A 59 11.89 5.73 -12.76
N LEU A 60 11.59 4.69 -11.97
CA LEU A 60 10.62 4.80 -10.86
C LEU A 60 11.07 5.84 -9.84
N ALA A 61 12.34 5.82 -9.43
CA ALA A 61 12.89 6.78 -8.48
C ALA A 61 12.81 8.22 -9.01
N GLU A 62 13.12 8.43 -10.30
CA GLU A 62 13.03 9.74 -10.94
C GLU A 62 11.58 10.24 -11.03
N GLU A 63 10.60 9.38 -11.33
CA GLU A 63 9.17 9.74 -11.32
C GLU A 63 8.69 10.09 -9.91
N VAL A 64 9.09 9.32 -8.89
CA VAL A 64 8.78 9.63 -7.49
C VAL A 64 9.38 10.98 -7.07
N ARG A 65 10.63 11.25 -7.44
CA ARG A 65 11.29 12.54 -7.19
C ARG A 65 10.51 13.70 -7.83
N ARG A 66 10.07 13.56 -9.09
CA ARG A 66 9.24 14.56 -9.79
C ARG A 66 7.88 14.75 -9.14
N ILE A 67 7.25 13.68 -8.68
CA ILE A 67 5.98 13.75 -7.94
C ILE A 67 6.15 14.57 -6.66
N ILE A 68 7.18 14.30 -5.87
CA ILE A 68 7.47 15.03 -4.62
C ILE A 68 7.77 16.49 -4.93
N MET A 69 8.66 16.75 -5.88
CA MET A 69 9.02 18.11 -6.32
C MET A 69 7.78 18.91 -6.73
N LYS A 70 6.93 18.36 -7.60
CA LYS A 70 5.69 19.01 -8.02
C LYS A 70 4.72 19.20 -6.86
N SER A 71 4.55 18.19 -6.01
CA SER A 71 3.64 18.25 -4.86
C SER A 71 4.00 19.37 -3.90
N ILE A 72 5.29 19.55 -3.60
CA ILE A 72 5.76 20.62 -2.71
C ILE A 72 5.45 21.99 -3.30
N VAL A 73 5.79 22.21 -4.58
CA VAL A 73 5.53 23.50 -5.25
C VAL A 73 4.03 23.78 -5.37
N ASP A 74 3.24 22.78 -5.77
CA ASP A 74 1.78 22.92 -5.92
C ASP A 74 1.15 23.29 -4.57
N ASN A 75 1.54 22.63 -3.48
CA ASN A 75 1.01 22.91 -2.14
C ASN A 75 1.45 24.27 -1.62
N ARG A 76 2.72 24.65 -1.83
CA ARG A 76 3.22 25.97 -1.46
C ARG A 76 2.44 27.08 -2.17
N LYS A 77 2.28 26.98 -3.50
CA LYS A 77 1.56 27.98 -4.31
C LYS A 77 0.07 28.05 -3.97
N LYS A 78 -0.58 26.92 -3.68
CA LYS A 78 -2.02 26.87 -3.35
C LYS A 78 -2.38 27.76 -2.16
N LEU A 79 -1.53 27.81 -1.14
CA LEU A 79 -1.79 28.53 0.11
C LEU A 79 -0.79 29.67 0.37
N GLU A 80 -0.08 30.13 -0.67
CA GLU A 80 0.95 31.18 -0.56
C GLU A 80 0.38 32.48 0.00
N ASN A 81 -0.78 32.90 -0.51
CA ASN A 81 -1.47 34.13 -0.11
C ASN A 81 -2.54 33.89 0.98
N TYR A 82 -2.62 32.69 1.55
CA TYR A 82 -3.63 32.37 2.55
C TYR A 82 -3.22 32.93 3.93
N GLN A 83 -4.10 33.73 4.54
CA GLN A 83 -3.85 34.47 5.79
C GLN A 83 -4.52 33.86 7.04
N GLY A 84 -5.31 32.79 6.91
CA GLY A 84 -5.95 32.16 8.07
C GLY A 84 -4.95 31.46 9.01
N ILE A 85 -5.36 31.27 10.28
CA ILE A 85 -4.54 30.59 11.30
C ILE A 85 -4.38 29.10 10.96
N LEU A 86 -5.48 28.45 10.53
CA LEU A 86 -5.52 27.05 10.16
C LEU A 86 -5.61 26.87 8.64
N PRO A 87 -4.99 25.83 8.05
CA PRO A 87 -5.22 25.48 6.66
C PRO A 87 -6.72 25.18 6.41
N PRO A 88 -7.25 25.44 5.20
CA PRO A 88 -8.69 25.33 4.92
C PRO A 88 -9.33 23.99 5.29
N VAL A 89 -8.60 22.87 5.13
CA VAL A 89 -9.10 21.53 5.49
C VAL A 89 -9.27 21.39 7.01
N GLN A 90 -8.35 21.94 7.80
CA GLN A 90 -8.46 21.92 9.25
C GLN A 90 -9.50 22.93 9.75
N GLN A 91 -9.58 24.10 9.11
CA GLN A 91 -10.62 25.10 9.39
C GLN A 91 -12.02 24.51 9.20
N SER A 92 -12.28 23.89 8.05
CA SER A 92 -13.58 23.25 7.77
C SER A 92 -13.90 22.13 8.77
N ARG A 93 -12.89 21.38 9.22
CA ARG A 93 -13.06 20.36 10.25
C ARG A 93 -13.40 20.97 11.62
N LEU A 94 -12.76 22.08 11.98
CA LEU A 94 -13.05 22.82 13.21
C LEU A 94 -14.46 23.40 13.19
N GLU A 95 -14.87 24.03 12.08
CA GLU A 95 -16.22 24.56 11.88
C GLU A 95 -17.31 23.49 12.06
N ALA A 96 -17.06 22.27 11.57
CA ALA A 96 -17.97 21.15 11.79
C ALA A 96 -18.11 20.78 13.29
N MET A 97 -17.02 20.87 14.06
CA MET A 97 -17.06 20.66 15.51
C MET A 97 -17.75 21.82 16.23
N THR A 98 -17.55 23.06 15.75
CA THR A 98 -18.23 24.25 16.25
C THR A 98 -19.74 24.19 16.03
N ALA A 99 -20.19 23.70 14.88
CA ALA A 99 -21.63 23.50 14.66
C ALA A 99 -22.24 22.52 15.69
N LEU A 100 -21.49 21.47 16.04
CA LEU A 100 -21.91 20.48 17.03
C LEU A 100 -21.81 20.96 18.48
N SER A 101 -20.99 21.98 18.79
CA SER A 101 -20.81 22.49 20.16
C SER A 101 -22.08 23.16 20.70
N SER A 102 -22.92 23.70 19.82
CA SER A 102 -24.19 24.38 20.16
C SER A 102 -25.17 23.55 21.00
N HIS A 103 -25.03 22.22 21.02
CA HIS A 103 -25.91 21.31 21.76
C HIS A 103 -25.45 21.03 23.20
N TRP A 104 -24.36 21.67 23.63
CA TRP A 104 -23.70 21.41 24.91
C TRP A 104 -23.70 22.65 25.77
N ALA A 105 -23.95 22.45 27.07
CA ALA A 105 -23.98 23.52 28.07
C ALA A 105 -22.73 23.40 28.95
N PRO A 106 -21.75 24.30 28.80
CA PRO A 106 -20.58 24.32 29.66
C PRO A 106 -20.94 24.92 31.02
N GLN A 107 -20.33 24.38 32.07
CA GLN A 107 -20.42 24.89 33.43
C GLN A 107 -19.00 25.00 33.98
N TRP A 108 -18.57 26.22 34.28
CA TRP A 108 -17.28 26.46 34.89
C TRP A 108 -17.23 25.88 36.31
N SER A 109 -16.11 25.24 36.66
CA SER A 109 -15.89 24.55 37.94
C SER A 109 -15.48 25.48 39.08
N GLY A 110 -15.17 26.76 38.82
CA GLY A 110 -14.74 27.71 39.85
C GLY A 110 -13.22 27.83 40.04
N ASP A 111 -12.39 27.32 39.12
CA ASP A 111 -10.93 27.44 39.21
C ASP A 111 -10.43 28.86 38.88
N GLU A 112 -9.36 29.32 39.54
CA GLU A 112 -8.86 30.71 39.45
C GLU A 112 -8.62 31.24 38.03
N LYS A 113 -8.30 30.36 37.07
CA LYS A 113 -7.95 30.72 35.68
C LYS A 113 -9.11 30.58 34.70
N GLU A 114 -10.26 30.10 35.18
CA GLU A 114 -11.41 29.81 34.34
C GLU A 114 -11.06 28.82 33.21
N GLU A 115 -10.37 27.74 33.54
CA GLU A 115 -9.89 26.75 32.56
C GLU A 115 -10.55 25.40 32.72
N LEU A 116 -11.19 25.12 33.86
CA LEU A 116 -11.80 23.83 34.16
C LEU A 116 -13.32 23.89 34.06
N TYR A 117 -13.87 23.10 33.13
CA TYR A 117 -15.30 23.06 32.84
C TYR A 117 -15.85 21.63 32.92
N GLU A 118 -17.05 21.52 33.47
CA GLU A 118 -17.94 20.38 33.26
C GLU A 118 -18.92 20.75 32.15
N VAL A 119 -18.88 20.01 31.05
CA VAL A 119 -19.75 20.24 29.89
C VAL A 119 -20.88 19.24 29.91
N HIS A 120 -22.10 19.75 30.10
CA HIS A 120 -23.33 18.98 30.22
C HIS A 120 -24.01 18.76 28.87
N GLY A 121 -24.56 17.57 28.70
CA GLY A 121 -25.42 17.20 27.58
C GLY A 121 -25.67 15.69 27.52
N TRP A 122 -26.66 15.30 26.72
CA TRP A 122 -26.99 13.89 26.54
C TRP A 122 -25.97 13.23 25.59
N PRO A 123 -25.39 12.05 25.90
CA PRO A 123 -25.75 11.09 26.96
C PRO A 123 -24.89 11.14 28.24
N THR A 124 -23.82 11.94 28.29
CA THR A 124 -22.87 11.98 29.42
C THR A 124 -22.18 13.33 29.52
N ASN A 125 -21.86 13.76 30.74
CA ASN A 125 -21.04 14.95 30.98
C ASN A 125 -19.57 14.70 30.59
N MET A 126 -18.89 15.75 30.18
CA MET A 126 -17.47 15.72 29.83
C MET A 126 -16.69 16.72 30.66
N VAL A 127 -15.47 16.37 31.04
CA VAL A 127 -14.56 17.29 31.73
C VAL A 127 -13.60 17.86 30.70
N VAL A 128 -13.49 19.18 30.65
CA VAL A 128 -12.60 19.93 29.76
C VAL A 128 -11.67 20.78 30.60
N ASP A 129 -10.37 20.69 30.32
CA ASP A 129 -9.34 21.58 30.85
C ASP A 129 -8.72 22.33 29.67
N LEU A 130 -9.06 23.62 29.56
CA LEU A 130 -8.62 24.50 28.48
C LEU A 130 -7.12 24.82 28.58
N GLY A 131 -6.59 24.96 29.79
CA GLY A 131 -5.17 25.29 30.01
C GLY A 131 -4.23 24.16 29.59
N LYS A 132 -4.63 22.90 29.85
CA LYS A 132 -3.88 21.72 29.43
C LYS A 132 -4.25 21.19 28.05
N HIS A 133 -5.25 21.79 27.40
CA HIS A 133 -5.79 21.34 26.11
C HIS A 133 -6.26 19.87 26.17
N THR A 134 -6.98 19.50 27.25
CA THR A 134 -7.45 18.13 27.47
C THR A 134 -8.97 18.04 27.59
N CYS A 135 -9.52 16.93 27.11
CA CYS A 135 -10.93 16.61 27.29
C CYS A 135 -11.10 15.13 27.63
N SER A 136 -12.05 14.79 28.50
CA SER A 136 -12.38 13.41 28.84
C SER A 136 -12.74 12.54 27.63
N CYS A 137 -13.22 13.14 26.52
CA CYS A 137 -13.48 12.42 25.28
C CYS A 137 -12.20 11.94 24.54
N ARG A 138 -11.01 12.41 24.95
CA ARG A 138 -9.69 12.17 24.34
C ARG A 138 -9.50 12.63 22.89
N PHE A 139 -10.54 13.13 22.24
CA PHE A 139 -10.47 13.59 20.85
C PHE A 139 -9.42 14.70 20.67
N TRP A 140 -9.38 15.66 21.59
CA TRP A 140 -8.48 16.81 21.50
C TRP A 140 -7.02 16.37 21.61
N GLN A 141 -6.72 15.50 22.56
CA GLN A 141 -5.37 14.97 22.78
C GLN A 141 -4.86 14.18 21.58
N LEU A 142 -5.73 13.37 20.94
CA LEU A 142 -5.39 12.54 19.78
C LEU A 142 -5.28 13.32 18.47
N THR A 143 -6.13 14.31 18.25
CA THR A 143 -6.18 15.05 16.98
C THR A 143 -5.38 16.35 17.01
N GLY A 144 -5.14 16.91 18.19
CA GLY A 144 -4.65 18.27 18.36
C GLY A 144 -5.71 19.35 18.09
N MET A 145 -6.97 18.99 17.80
CA MET A 145 -8.06 19.91 17.50
C MET A 145 -9.09 19.88 18.63
N SER A 146 -9.56 21.06 19.06
CA SER A 146 -10.60 21.18 20.07
C SER A 146 -11.85 20.38 19.65
N CYS A 147 -12.35 19.53 20.54
CA CYS A 147 -13.60 18.80 20.31
C CYS A 147 -14.83 19.70 20.52
N MET A 148 -16.02 19.24 20.14
CA MET A 148 -17.28 19.95 20.37
C MET A 148 -17.50 20.41 21.82
N TYR A 149 -17.10 19.60 22.82
CA TYR A 149 -17.19 19.96 24.24
C TYR A 149 -16.23 21.09 24.60
N ALA A 150 -14.98 21.00 24.11
CA ALA A 150 -13.98 22.02 24.35
C ALA A 150 -14.36 23.35 23.68
N ILE A 151 -14.92 23.31 22.48
CA ILE A 151 -15.38 24.51 21.77
C ILE A 151 -16.52 25.19 22.54
N SER A 152 -17.45 24.41 23.11
CA SER A 152 -18.51 24.94 23.97
C SER A 152 -17.93 25.69 25.19
N ALA A 153 -16.95 25.10 25.89
CA ALA A 153 -16.25 25.78 26.99
C ALA A 153 -15.45 27.01 26.54
N ILE A 154 -14.81 26.97 25.37
CA ILE A 154 -14.09 28.12 24.79
C ILE A 154 -15.06 29.27 24.49
N GLN A 155 -16.24 28.96 23.96
CA GLN A 155 -17.28 29.95 23.65
C GLN A 155 -17.85 30.60 24.91
N ASP A 156 -17.95 29.85 26.01
CA ASP A 156 -18.40 30.36 27.31
C ASP A 156 -17.36 31.31 27.93
N LYS A 157 -16.09 30.89 27.95
CA LYS A 157 -14.96 31.73 28.40
C LYS A 157 -14.81 33.00 27.56
N ASN A 158 -15.03 32.90 26.25
CA ASN A 158 -14.99 34.00 25.28
C ASN A 158 -13.67 34.84 25.25
N ASP A 159 -12.55 34.27 25.69
CA ASP A 159 -11.25 34.96 25.73
C ASP A 159 -10.46 34.89 24.41
N LYS A 160 -10.56 33.77 23.70
CA LYS A 160 -9.77 33.46 22.48
C LYS A 160 -10.61 32.71 21.47
N HIS A 161 -10.17 32.71 20.21
CA HIS A 161 -10.84 31.97 19.15
C HIS A 161 -10.51 30.46 19.25
N ALA A 162 -11.39 29.60 18.75
CA ALA A 162 -11.19 28.15 18.82
C ALA A 162 -9.93 27.70 18.04
N GLU A 163 -9.54 28.43 17.01
CA GLU A 163 -8.33 28.23 16.22
C GLU A 163 -7.06 28.35 17.08
N ASP A 164 -7.06 29.21 18.09
CA ASP A 164 -5.90 29.47 18.95
C ASP A 164 -5.57 28.28 19.86
N TYR A 165 -6.58 27.48 20.18
CA TYR A 165 -6.49 26.27 21.00
C TYR A 165 -6.05 25.02 20.22
N CYS A 166 -6.00 25.10 18.89
CA CYS A 166 -5.50 24.02 18.05
C CYS A 166 -3.98 23.86 18.20
N HIS A 167 -3.52 22.62 18.15
CA HIS A 167 -2.10 22.28 18.25
C HIS A 167 -1.30 22.90 17.10
N ASP A 168 -0.07 23.33 17.37
CA ASP A 168 0.76 24.07 16.41
C ASP A 168 1.03 23.31 15.10
N TRP A 169 1.07 21.98 15.15
CA TRP A 169 1.22 21.13 13.97
C TRP A 169 0.05 21.23 12.98
N LEU A 170 -1.12 21.70 13.42
CA LEU A 170 -2.28 21.92 12.55
C LEU A 170 -2.31 23.34 11.96
N LYS A 171 -1.49 24.27 12.47
CA LYS A 171 -1.50 25.68 12.05
C LYS A 171 -0.82 25.87 10.70
N MET A 172 -1.13 26.99 10.05
CA MET A 172 -0.53 27.39 8.78
C MET A 172 0.99 27.52 8.86
N GLU A 173 1.55 27.85 10.01
CA GLU A 173 3.00 27.88 10.21
C GLU A 173 3.65 26.52 9.99
N ALA A 174 3.09 25.45 10.57
CA ALA A 174 3.57 24.09 10.36
C ALA A 174 3.40 23.65 8.90
N TYR A 175 2.30 24.05 8.24
CA TYR A 175 2.11 23.83 6.81
C TYR A 175 3.22 24.50 5.98
N ARG A 176 3.50 25.79 6.23
CA ARG A 176 4.56 26.54 5.54
C ARG A 176 5.93 25.91 5.77
N LYS A 177 6.25 25.51 7.00
CA LYS A 177 7.49 24.78 7.34
C LYS A 177 7.59 23.43 6.63
N THR A 178 6.48 22.72 6.45
CA THR A 178 6.47 21.42 5.75
C THR A 178 6.81 21.56 4.27
N TYR A 179 6.35 22.65 3.63
CA TYR A 179 6.51 22.87 2.18
C TYR A 179 7.52 23.97 1.82
N CYS A 180 8.35 24.43 2.76
CA CYS A 180 9.35 25.45 2.49
C CYS A 180 10.55 24.94 1.68
N PHE A 181 10.79 23.63 1.69
CA PHE A 181 11.94 23.01 1.05
C PHE A 181 11.78 22.89 -0.46
N ASN A 182 12.92 22.83 -1.16
CA ASN A 182 12.95 22.58 -2.59
C ASN A 182 13.69 21.27 -2.86
N VAL A 183 13.14 20.43 -3.72
CA VAL A 183 13.87 19.27 -4.26
C VAL A 183 14.77 19.77 -5.38
N ASN A 184 16.08 19.53 -5.27
CA ASN A 184 17.02 19.99 -6.29
C ASN A 184 16.80 19.27 -7.63
N PRO A 185 16.97 19.98 -8.76
CA PRO A 185 16.98 19.35 -10.08
C PRO A 185 18.21 18.43 -10.19
N VAL A 186 18.03 17.31 -10.90
CA VAL A 186 19.10 16.35 -11.20
C VAL A 186 19.45 16.51 -12.67
N LYS A 187 20.75 16.53 -12.99
CA LYS A 187 21.23 16.60 -14.37
C LYS A 187 20.80 15.34 -15.16
N GLY A 188 20.86 15.42 -16.50
CA GLY A 188 20.65 14.24 -17.34
C GLY A 188 21.67 13.13 -17.07
N GLN A 189 21.32 11.89 -17.38
CA GLN A 189 22.15 10.72 -17.10
C GLN A 189 23.56 10.81 -17.73
N ASP A 190 23.68 11.44 -18.90
CA ASP A 190 24.95 11.65 -19.59
C ASP A 190 25.92 12.57 -18.82
N LEU A 191 25.38 13.37 -17.90
CA LEU A 191 26.11 14.36 -17.09
C LEU A 191 26.32 13.87 -15.64
N TRP A 192 25.96 12.63 -15.32
CA TRP A 192 26.18 12.07 -14.00
C TRP A 192 27.66 11.73 -13.80
N GLU A 193 28.13 11.90 -12.57
CA GLU A 193 29.49 11.53 -12.18
C GLU A 193 29.68 10.02 -12.37
N LYS A 194 30.77 9.66 -13.05
CA LYS A 194 31.13 8.26 -13.27
C LYS A 194 31.83 7.75 -12.01
N THR A 195 31.26 6.74 -11.40
CA THR A 195 31.87 6.08 -10.24
C THR A 195 32.88 5.03 -10.71
N PRO A 196 33.97 4.81 -9.94
CA PRO A 196 34.94 3.75 -10.24
C PRO A 196 34.41 2.34 -9.90
N HIS A 197 33.22 2.25 -9.33
CA HIS A 197 32.62 0.99 -8.91
C HIS A 197 32.03 0.23 -10.10
N PRO A 198 32.09 -1.12 -10.09
CA PRO A 198 31.48 -1.93 -11.14
C PRO A 198 29.98 -1.68 -11.21
N ALA A 199 29.43 -1.71 -12.42
CA ALA A 199 28.00 -1.58 -12.62
C ALA A 199 27.24 -2.70 -11.89
N PRO A 200 26.09 -2.40 -11.25
CA PRO A 200 25.29 -3.43 -10.59
C PRO A 200 24.85 -4.48 -11.61
N VAL A 201 25.11 -5.75 -11.28
CA VAL A 201 24.70 -6.89 -12.11
C VAL A 201 23.17 -6.91 -12.17
N PRO A 202 22.55 -7.10 -13.36
CA PRO A 202 21.10 -7.18 -13.45
C PRO A 202 20.58 -8.30 -12.54
N PRO A 203 19.43 -8.09 -11.85
CA PRO A 203 18.83 -9.14 -11.05
C PRO A 203 18.58 -10.38 -11.92
N PRO A 204 18.85 -11.59 -11.42
CA PRO A 204 18.59 -12.81 -12.17
C PRO A 204 17.12 -12.85 -12.60
N PHE A 205 16.88 -12.87 -13.91
CA PHE A 205 15.54 -12.86 -14.47
C PHE A 205 14.82 -14.15 -14.11
N LYS A 206 13.80 -14.05 -13.24
CA LYS A 206 12.85 -15.12 -12.99
C LYS A 206 11.59 -14.84 -13.80
N ALA A 207 11.37 -15.62 -14.87
CA ALA A 207 10.10 -15.59 -15.58
C ALA A 207 8.98 -15.93 -14.59
N LYS A 208 8.13 -14.95 -14.25
CA LYS A 208 6.96 -15.24 -13.43
C LYS A 208 6.04 -16.17 -14.22
N PRO A 209 5.56 -17.29 -13.64
CA PRO A 209 4.60 -18.15 -14.32
C PRO A 209 3.34 -17.36 -14.69
N GLY A 210 3.02 -17.34 -15.99
CA GLY A 210 1.81 -16.70 -16.53
C GLY A 210 1.94 -15.21 -16.89
N ARG A 211 0.89 -14.68 -17.53
CA ARG A 211 0.83 -13.29 -18.00
C ARG A 211 0.80 -12.33 -16.80
N PRO A 212 1.69 -11.32 -16.73
CA PRO A 212 1.64 -10.30 -15.68
C PRO A 212 0.27 -9.62 -15.62
N THR A 213 -0.47 -9.84 -14.53
CA THR A 213 -1.77 -9.21 -14.32
C THR A 213 -1.55 -7.78 -13.82
N LYS A 214 -1.93 -6.79 -14.62
CA LYS A 214 -1.91 -5.37 -14.18
C LYS A 214 -2.96 -5.06 -13.12
N LYS A 215 -3.95 -5.93 -12.95
CA LYS A 215 -5.05 -5.79 -11.99
C LYS A 215 -4.66 -6.42 -10.66
N ARG A 216 -4.97 -5.71 -9.56
CA ARG A 216 -4.87 -6.23 -8.19
C ARG A 216 -5.70 -7.52 -8.08
N ARG A 217 -5.18 -8.50 -7.34
CA ARG A 217 -5.95 -9.68 -6.93
C ARG A 217 -7.04 -9.23 -5.97
N ARG A 218 -8.30 -9.45 -6.35
CA ARG A 218 -9.47 -9.13 -5.53
C ARG A 218 -9.60 -10.10 -4.38
N GLU A 219 -10.05 -9.63 -3.23
CA GLU A 219 -10.43 -10.49 -2.11
C GLU A 219 -11.78 -11.16 -2.39
N LYS A 220 -12.10 -12.24 -1.66
CA LYS A 220 -13.30 -13.05 -1.91
C LYS A 220 -14.61 -12.25 -1.85
N ASP A 221 -14.63 -11.19 -1.06
CA ASP A 221 -15.81 -10.36 -0.82
C ASP A 221 -15.91 -9.13 -1.74
N GLU A 222 -14.91 -8.89 -2.60
CA GLU A 222 -14.93 -7.77 -3.53
C GLU A 222 -15.73 -8.08 -4.80
N GLN A 223 -16.83 -7.37 -4.98
CA GLN A 223 -17.65 -7.52 -6.19
C GLN A 223 -16.89 -7.07 -7.45
N PRO A 224 -16.87 -7.89 -8.53
CA PRO A 224 -17.44 -7.50 -9.80
C PRO A 224 -17.46 -6.06 -10.30
N THR A 225 -16.40 -5.24 -10.36
CA THR A 225 -16.46 -4.03 -11.21
C THR A 225 -16.49 -4.42 -12.69
N GLY A 226 -17.69 -4.76 -13.16
CA GLY A 226 -18.08 -5.06 -14.52
C GLY A 226 -19.60 -4.96 -14.57
N SER A 227 -20.13 -4.28 -15.58
CA SER A 227 -21.57 -4.10 -15.80
C SER A 227 -22.34 -5.42 -15.57
N LYS A 228 -23.45 -5.34 -14.83
CA LYS A 228 -24.40 -6.45 -14.56
C LYS A 228 -25.01 -7.06 -15.83
N THR A 229 -24.69 -6.52 -17.02
CA THR A 229 -25.34 -6.83 -18.30
C THR A 229 -24.56 -7.80 -19.20
N LYS A 230 -23.47 -8.42 -18.74
CA LYS A 230 -22.80 -9.49 -19.51
C LYS A 230 -23.24 -10.87 -19.07
N MET A 231 -24.24 -11.40 -19.77
CA MET A 231 -24.67 -12.79 -19.69
C MET A 231 -23.46 -13.71 -19.93
N LYS A 232 -23.27 -14.74 -19.08
CA LYS A 232 -22.23 -15.76 -19.30
C LYS A 232 -22.49 -16.41 -20.66
N ARG A 233 -21.52 -16.34 -21.59
CA ARG A 233 -21.62 -17.05 -22.88
C ARG A 233 -21.80 -18.54 -22.60
N LYS A 234 -22.99 -19.06 -22.88
CA LYS A 234 -23.27 -20.50 -22.88
C LYS A 234 -22.72 -21.02 -24.22
N TYR A 235 -21.57 -21.68 -24.18
CA TYR A 235 -21.02 -22.32 -25.37
C TYR A 235 -21.82 -23.59 -25.64
N ASN A 236 -22.33 -23.75 -26.86
CA ASN A 236 -22.93 -25.02 -27.30
C ASN A 236 -21.86 -26.12 -27.27
N PRO A 237 -22.25 -27.39 -27.04
CA PRO A 237 -21.31 -28.50 -27.02
C PRO A 237 -20.52 -28.56 -28.33
N ILE A 238 -19.20 -28.55 -28.25
CA ILE A 238 -18.32 -28.57 -29.43
C ILE A 238 -18.48 -29.91 -30.12
N ARG A 239 -19.06 -29.93 -31.31
CA ARG A 239 -19.20 -31.13 -32.15
C ARG A 239 -18.03 -31.20 -33.13
N CYS A 240 -17.37 -32.36 -33.20
CA CYS A 240 -16.31 -32.62 -34.15
C CYS A 240 -16.87 -32.73 -35.58
N MET A 241 -16.35 -31.95 -36.53
CA MET A 241 -16.79 -32.03 -37.94
C MET A 241 -16.27 -33.25 -38.70
N TYR A 242 -15.44 -34.10 -38.08
CA TYR A 242 -14.88 -35.29 -38.72
C TYR A 242 -15.58 -36.57 -38.25
N CYS A 243 -15.70 -36.77 -36.93
CA CYS A 243 -16.38 -37.95 -36.37
C CYS A 243 -17.78 -37.66 -35.80
N SER A 244 -18.27 -36.42 -35.88
CA SER A 244 -19.58 -35.98 -35.39
C SER A 244 -19.84 -36.15 -33.89
N GLU A 245 -18.85 -36.60 -33.11
CA GLU A 245 -18.91 -36.74 -31.66
C GLU A 245 -18.77 -35.38 -30.95
N ILE A 246 -19.35 -35.29 -29.75
CA ILE A 246 -19.38 -34.07 -28.94
C ILE A 246 -18.22 -34.10 -27.92
N GLY A 247 -17.58 -32.95 -27.68
CA GLY A 247 -16.54 -32.76 -26.67
C GLY A 247 -15.16 -32.43 -27.22
N HIS A 248 -14.96 -32.47 -28.55
CA HIS A 248 -13.69 -32.16 -29.19
C HIS A 248 -13.90 -31.56 -30.60
N ASN A 249 -12.90 -30.86 -31.14
CA ASN A 249 -12.98 -30.25 -32.47
C ASN A 249 -12.25 -31.10 -33.53
N LYS A 250 -12.40 -30.76 -34.81
CA LYS A 250 -11.74 -31.47 -35.93
C LYS A 250 -10.21 -31.58 -35.77
N ARG A 251 -9.54 -30.60 -35.16
CA ARG A 251 -8.07 -30.60 -34.96
C ARG A 251 -7.62 -31.52 -33.83
N SER A 252 -8.48 -31.73 -32.82
CA SER A 252 -8.21 -32.61 -31.69
C SER A 252 -8.87 -33.99 -31.83
N CYS A 253 -9.38 -34.34 -33.01
CA CYS A 253 -10.04 -35.62 -33.25
C CYS A 253 -9.01 -36.75 -33.41
N ALA A 254 -9.10 -37.77 -32.55
CA ALA A 254 -8.19 -38.92 -32.58
C ALA A 254 -8.32 -39.72 -33.88
N LYS A 255 -9.55 -39.92 -34.39
CA LYS A 255 -9.80 -40.66 -35.64
C LYS A 255 -9.13 -39.99 -36.83
N LYS A 256 -9.21 -38.65 -36.91
CA LYS A 256 -8.55 -37.88 -37.99
C LYS A 256 -7.02 -37.96 -37.91
N LYS A 257 -6.46 -37.89 -36.70
CA LYS A 257 -5.01 -38.02 -36.50
C LYS A 257 -4.51 -39.42 -36.88
N ALA A 258 -5.29 -40.46 -36.61
CA ALA A 258 -4.95 -41.82 -37.01
C ALA A 258 -4.96 -41.97 -38.53
N THR A 259 -5.99 -41.49 -39.22
CA THR A 259 -6.03 -41.56 -40.70
C THR A 259 -4.95 -40.73 -41.36
N GLU A 260 -4.64 -39.53 -40.83
CA GLU A 260 -3.54 -38.70 -41.35
C GLU A 260 -2.18 -39.37 -41.12
N ALA A 261 -2.00 -40.07 -40.00
CA ALA A 261 -0.77 -40.83 -39.72
C ALA A 261 -0.63 -42.05 -40.65
N GLU A 262 -1.72 -42.76 -40.92
CA GLU A 262 -1.74 -43.90 -41.86
C GLU A 262 -1.50 -43.45 -43.31
N GLU A 263 -2.13 -42.36 -43.75
CA GLU A 263 -1.88 -41.76 -45.07
C GLU A 263 -0.43 -41.30 -45.21
N HIS A 264 0.10 -40.62 -44.18
CA HIS A 264 1.50 -40.19 -44.15
C HIS A 264 2.47 -41.38 -44.16
N ALA A 265 2.18 -42.44 -43.41
CA ALA A 265 2.97 -43.67 -43.42
C ALA A 265 2.95 -44.34 -44.79
N ARG A 266 1.78 -44.42 -45.44
CA ARG A 266 1.63 -44.97 -46.80
C ARG A 266 2.37 -44.12 -47.83
N GLN A 267 2.38 -42.81 -47.68
CA GLN A 267 3.11 -41.88 -48.55
C GLN A 267 4.63 -42.02 -48.38
N LEU A 268 5.09 -42.18 -47.14
CA LEU A 268 6.49 -42.45 -46.82
C LEU A 268 6.96 -43.79 -47.39
N GLN A 269 6.09 -44.82 -47.33
CA GLN A 269 6.38 -46.16 -47.83
C GLN A 269 6.43 -46.21 -49.36
N LEU A 270 5.60 -45.42 -50.04
CA LEU A 270 5.69 -45.20 -51.50
C LEU A 270 6.95 -44.42 -51.90
N GLN A 271 7.39 -43.45 -51.09
CA GLN A 271 8.65 -42.72 -51.33
C GLN A 271 9.88 -43.61 -51.15
N LEU A 272 9.88 -44.49 -50.14
CA LEU A 272 10.95 -45.46 -49.90
C LEU A 272 11.04 -46.52 -51.02
N ALA A 273 9.92 -46.90 -51.62
CA ALA A 273 9.89 -47.86 -52.74
C ALA A 273 10.46 -47.31 -54.06
N LEU A 274 10.68 -45.99 -54.18
CA LEU A 274 11.27 -45.35 -55.36
C LEU A 274 12.79 -45.13 -55.24
N VAL A 275 13.40 -45.45 -54.09
CA VAL A 275 14.85 -45.28 -53.85
C VAL A 275 15.53 -46.62 -53.57
N ALA A 276 16.02 -47.22 -54.66
CA ALA A 276 17.17 -48.13 -54.81
C ALA A 276 17.07 -49.64 -54.46
N PRO A 277 17.69 -50.49 -55.31
CA PRO A 277 18.28 -51.78 -54.92
C PRO A 277 19.81 -51.72 -54.73
N ALA A 278 20.31 -52.80 -54.09
CA ALA A 278 21.66 -53.40 -54.10
C ALA A 278 22.82 -52.74 -53.30
N ALA A 279 23.24 -53.38 -52.20
CA ALA A 279 24.58 -53.97 -52.00
C ALA A 279 24.70 -54.66 -50.63
N GLU A 280 25.41 -55.79 -50.60
CA GLU A 280 25.62 -56.72 -49.50
C GLU A 280 26.71 -56.29 -48.49
N GLY A 281 26.64 -56.85 -47.27
CA GLY A 281 27.82 -57.33 -46.54
C GLY A 281 28.21 -56.62 -45.24
N ALA A 282 27.88 -57.23 -44.08
CA ALA A 282 28.78 -57.57 -42.96
C ALA A 282 28.01 -57.75 -41.62
N ALA A 283 28.34 -58.83 -40.91
CA ALA A 283 27.70 -59.36 -39.69
C ALA A 283 28.23 -58.72 -38.38
N PRO A 284 27.63 -59.00 -37.20
CA PRO A 284 27.57 -58.09 -36.05
C PRO A 284 28.52 -58.46 -34.89
N GLU A 285 28.78 -57.51 -33.99
CA GLU A 285 29.36 -57.78 -32.67
C GLU A 285 28.52 -57.12 -31.57
N ALA A 286 28.14 -57.94 -30.57
CA ALA A 286 27.31 -57.57 -29.44
C ALA A 286 28.19 -57.24 -28.22
N THR A 287 27.87 -56.17 -27.49
CA THR A 287 28.34 -56.03 -26.11
C THR A 287 27.26 -55.36 -25.25
N THR A 288 27.03 -56.00 -24.11
CA THR A 288 26.01 -55.78 -23.09
C THR A 288 26.33 -54.60 -22.15
N VAL A 289 25.27 -53.97 -21.64
CA VAL A 289 25.26 -52.86 -20.66
C VAL A 289 25.67 -53.36 -19.24
N PRO A 290 25.99 -52.49 -18.26
CA PRO A 290 24.89 -52.04 -17.40
C PRO A 290 24.98 -50.59 -16.87
N ALA A 291 23.80 -49.97 -16.79
CA ALA A 291 23.51 -48.77 -16.01
C ALA A 291 23.44 -49.10 -14.51
N LYS A 292 23.89 -48.17 -13.65
CA LYS A 292 23.57 -48.15 -12.21
C LYS A 292 22.72 -46.91 -11.89
N PRO A 293 21.69 -47.05 -11.02
CA PRO A 293 20.94 -45.92 -10.49
C PRO A 293 21.60 -45.39 -9.23
N ASN A 294 21.45 -44.10 -8.93
CA ASN A 294 21.50 -43.66 -7.54
C ASN A 294 20.59 -42.46 -7.30
N SER A 295 19.60 -42.72 -6.46
CA SER A 295 18.79 -41.75 -5.72
C SER A 295 19.65 -41.16 -4.61
N ALA A 296 19.61 -39.83 -4.41
CA ALA A 296 20.11 -39.21 -3.19
C ALA A 296 19.14 -38.11 -2.76
N ALA A 297 18.75 -38.20 -1.49
CA ALA A 297 17.74 -37.41 -0.82
C ALA A 297 18.22 -35.97 -0.52
N ALA A 298 17.23 -35.08 -0.34
CA ALA A 298 17.40 -33.70 0.08
C ALA A 298 17.82 -33.59 1.55
N PRO A 299 18.72 -32.66 1.92
CA PRO A 299 18.90 -32.26 3.31
C PRO A 299 18.02 -31.05 3.66
N THR A 300 17.22 -31.27 4.69
CA THR A 300 16.47 -30.29 5.49
C THR A 300 17.41 -29.23 6.08
N GLN A 301 17.07 -27.94 5.93
CA GLN A 301 17.70 -26.85 6.68
C GLN A 301 16.69 -26.29 7.70
N THR A 302 17.13 -26.19 8.95
CA THR A 302 16.48 -25.48 10.07
C THR A 302 16.66 -23.96 9.92
N PRO A 303 15.72 -23.14 10.41
CA PRO A 303 15.76 -21.69 10.24
C PRO A 303 16.65 -21.00 11.28
N THR A 304 17.58 -20.18 10.82
CA THR A 304 18.37 -19.28 11.68
C THR A 304 17.57 -18.01 12.00
N VAL A 305 17.44 -17.70 13.29
CA VAL A 305 16.84 -16.49 13.85
C VAL A 305 17.79 -15.31 13.63
N ILE A 306 17.29 -14.18 13.14
CA ILE A 306 18.03 -12.91 13.06
C ILE A 306 17.57 -12.04 14.23
N ASP A 307 18.49 -11.76 15.14
CA ASP A 307 18.35 -10.81 16.24
C ASP A 307 18.63 -9.39 15.73
N VAL A 308 17.69 -8.47 15.96
CA VAL A 308 17.79 -7.05 15.57
C VAL A 308 17.91 -6.24 16.85
N SER A 309 19.12 -6.21 17.41
CA SER A 309 19.46 -5.33 18.51
C SER A 309 20.88 -4.79 18.30
N GLN A 310 21.00 -3.74 17.49
CA GLN A 310 22.05 -2.70 17.55
C GLN A 310 21.96 -1.82 16.29
N CYS A 311 21.36 -0.64 16.44
CA CYS A 311 21.53 0.47 15.49
C CYS A 311 21.61 1.76 16.32
N ASP A 312 22.70 1.89 17.09
CA ASP A 312 23.11 3.15 17.67
C ASP A 312 24.39 3.61 16.98
N SER A 313 24.42 4.90 16.63
CA SER A 313 25.59 5.73 16.29
C SER A 313 26.04 5.75 14.82
N ILE A 314 25.55 6.73 14.06
CA ILE A 314 26.28 7.31 12.92
C ILE A 314 26.61 8.77 13.30
N PRO A 315 27.90 9.16 13.38
CA PRO A 315 28.29 10.53 13.71
C PRO A 315 28.15 11.49 12.50
N PRO A 316 27.90 12.80 12.73
CA PRO A 316 27.73 13.79 11.67
C PRO A 316 29.06 14.17 11.01
N THR A 317 29.09 14.22 9.68
CA THR A 317 30.20 14.71 8.86
C THR A 317 30.32 16.24 8.88
N GLN A 318 31.57 16.73 8.87
CA GLN A 318 32.04 18.07 9.24
C GLN A 318 31.59 19.29 8.39
N GLU A 319 30.61 19.19 7.49
CA GLU A 319 30.24 20.32 6.61
C GLU A 319 29.09 21.21 7.13
N THR A 320 28.57 20.96 8.33
CA THR A 320 27.45 21.75 8.90
C THR A 320 27.86 22.89 9.84
N GLN A 321 29.16 23.18 10.01
CA GLN A 321 29.64 24.18 10.98
C GLN A 321 29.99 25.56 10.42
N GLN A 322 29.75 25.86 9.14
CA GLN A 322 30.09 27.18 8.58
C GLN A 322 28.90 28.12 8.27
N VAL A 323 27.66 27.78 8.63
CA VAL A 323 26.49 28.64 8.34
C VAL A 323 25.86 29.27 9.61
N ILE A 324 26.43 29.05 10.80
CA ILE A 324 25.86 29.57 12.06
C ILE A 324 26.67 30.74 12.67
N SER A 325 27.67 31.31 11.98
CA SER A 325 28.41 32.47 12.50
C SER A 325 27.98 33.84 11.94
N HIS A 326 26.95 33.91 11.10
CA HIS A 326 26.43 35.19 10.59
C HIS A 326 24.91 35.15 10.39
N MET A 327 24.16 35.08 11.48
CA MET A 327 22.83 35.71 11.64
C MET A 327 22.61 36.08 13.09
#